data_AF-V9DTG9-F1
#
_entry.id   AF-V9DTG9-F1
#
_cell.length_a   1.000
_cell.length_b   1.000
_cell.length_c   1.000
_cell.angle_alpha   90.00
_cell.angle_beta   90.00
_cell.angle_gamma   90.00
#
_symmetry.space_group_name_H-M   'P 1'
#
loop_
_entity.id
_entity.type
_entity.pdbx_description
1 polymer ?
#
loop_
_entity_poly.entity_id
_entity_poly.type
_entity_poly.pdbx_seq_one_letter_code
_entity_poly.pdbx_strand_id
1 'polypeptide(L)'
;MATSAQSQQMAGSDAQADTWEKSKAAFQSKRSSEYYDPCQDFANKSIKCMHRNNGDRDMCQDYFKAYRDCKKEWMARRKAEKGSWFS
;
A
#
# COMPACT_ATOMS: atom_id res chain seq x y z
N MET A 1 14.09 27.38 25.11
CA MET A 1 12.89 27.34 24.27
C MET A 1 12.88 25.99 23.57
N ALA A 2 12.10 25.04 24.06
CA ALA A 2 12.09 23.66 23.54
C ALA A 2 10.69 23.36 23.02
N THR A 3 10.49 23.38 21.71
CA THR A 3 9.22 22.97 21.10
C THR A 3 9.45 22.23 19.78
N SER A 4 9.08 20.95 19.80
CA SER A 4 8.32 20.27 18.74
C SER A 4 9.03 19.56 17.59
N ALA A 5 10.33 19.27 17.69
CA ALA A 5 10.93 18.26 16.82
C ALA A 5 10.69 16.85 17.43
N GLN A 6 10.16 15.92 16.63
CA GLN A 6 10.01 14.48 16.93
C GLN A 6 8.83 14.08 17.82
N SER A 7 7.62 14.01 17.25
CA SER A 7 6.56 13.18 17.83
C SER A 7 5.61 12.51 16.81
N GLN A 8 5.90 12.58 15.50
CA GLN A 8 5.02 12.00 14.47
C GLN A 8 5.54 10.71 13.82
N GLN A 9 6.64 10.13 14.30
CA GLN A 9 7.31 9.02 13.62
C GLN A 9 7.53 7.79 14.51
N MET A 10 6.54 7.32 15.27
CA MET A 10 6.65 6.01 15.97
C MET A 10 5.35 5.19 16.01
N ALA A 11 4.23 5.68 15.47
CA ALA A 11 2.94 4.97 15.46
C ALA A 11 2.61 4.27 14.12
N GLY A 12 3.52 4.35 13.13
CA GLY A 12 3.28 3.82 11.78
C GLY A 12 3.56 2.33 11.64
N SER A 13 4.62 1.82 12.26
CA SER A 13 5.17 0.48 11.97
C SER A 13 4.27 -0.68 12.40
N ASP A 14 3.65 -0.59 13.58
CA ASP A 14 2.77 -1.67 14.08
C ASP A 14 1.42 -1.67 13.35
N ALA A 15 0.89 -0.49 13.04
CA ALA A 15 -0.33 -0.30 12.24
C ALA A 15 -0.12 -0.59 10.73
N GLN A 16 1.13 -0.69 10.27
CA GLN A 16 1.48 -1.11 8.91
C GLN A 16 1.71 -2.63 8.87
N ALA A 17 2.22 -3.23 9.95
CA ALA A 17 2.37 -4.67 10.09
C ALA A 17 1.02 -5.40 10.21
N ASP A 18 0.06 -4.88 11.01
CA ASP A 18 -1.27 -5.47 11.13
C ASP A 18 -2.04 -5.41 9.79
N THR A 19 -1.92 -4.28 9.07
CA THR A 19 -2.53 -4.08 7.76
C THR A 19 -1.97 -5.04 6.71
N TRP A 20 -0.65 -5.32 6.77
CA TRP A 20 -0.02 -6.31 5.92
C TRP A 20 -0.53 -7.73 6.17
N GLU A 21 -0.56 -8.18 7.43
CA GLU A 21 -0.98 -9.54 7.75
C GLU A 21 -2.45 -9.79 7.37
N LYS A 22 -3.32 -8.80 7.58
CA LYS A 22 -4.71 -8.84 7.09
C LYS A 22 -4.79 -8.99 5.57
N SER A 23 -4.01 -8.19 4.84
CA SER A 23 -3.97 -8.23 3.37
C SER A 23 -3.40 -9.55 2.85
N LYS A 24 -2.42 -10.13 3.56
CA LYS A 24 -1.82 -11.43 3.28
C LYS A 24 -2.79 -12.58 3.52
N ALA A 25 -3.49 -12.57 4.65
CA ALA A 25 -4.53 -13.55 4.94
C ALA A 25 -5.64 -13.53 3.87
N ALA A 26 -6.12 -12.33 3.50
CA ALA A 26 -7.11 -12.18 2.43
C ALA A 26 -6.59 -12.64 1.05
N PHE A 27 -5.32 -12.36 0.73
CA PHE A 27 -4.73 -12.84 -0.52
C PHE A 27 -4.57 -14.37 -0.56
N GLN A 28 -4.33 -15.01 0.58
CA GLN A 28 -4.19 -16.46 0.70
C GLN A 28 -5.55 -17.19 0.71
N SER A 29 -6.59 -16.56 1.27
CA SER A 29 -7.93 -17.16 1.36
C SER A 29 -8.74 -17.06 0.07
N LYS A 30 -8.39 -16.15 -0.84
CA LYS A 30 -9.09 -15.99 -2.12
C LYS A 30 -8.98 -17.25 -2.99
N ARG A 31 -9.95 -17.44 -3.88
CA ARG A 31 -9.90 -18.54 -4.87
C ARG A 31 -8.75 -18.32 -5.86
N SER A 32 -8.19 -19.40 -6.41
CA SER A 32 -7.05 -19.32 -7.34
C SER A 32 -7.31 -18.45 -8.57
N SER A 33 -8.56 -18.34 -9.01
CA SER A 33 -9.00 -17.49 -10.14
C SER A 33 -9.39 -16.07 -9.75
N GLU A 34 -9.39 -15.73 -8.47
CA GLU A 34 -9.90 -14.44 -7.97
C GLU A 34 -8.79 -13.38 -7.93
N TYR A 35 -9.11 -12.19 -8.43
CA TYR A 35 -8.21 -11.04 -8.37
C TYR A 35 -8.30 -10.36 -7.01
N TYR A 36 -7.16 -10.10 -6.38
CA TYR A 36 -7.08 -9.33 -5.14
C TYR A 36 -5.93 -8.33 -5.22
N ASP A 37 -6.25 -7.06 -5.03
CA ASP A 37 -5.29 -5.97 -4.95
C ASP A 37 -5.23 -5.42 -3.51
N PRO A 38 -4.13 -5.63 -2.77
CA PRO A 38 -3.97 -5.06 -1.42
C PRO A 38 -3.87 -3.53 -1.44
N CYS A 39 -3.60 -2.93 -2.61
CA CYS A 39 -3.44 -1.49 -2.78
C CYS A 39 -4.72 -0.80 -3.28
N GLN A 40 -5.87 -1.48 -3.24
CA GLN A 40 -7.14 -1.01 -3.77
C GLN A 40 -7.57 0.36 -3.21
N ASP A 41 -7.28 0.65 -1.94
CA ASP A 41 -7.62 1.95 -1.33
C ASP A 41 -6.89 3.12 -2.04
N PHE A 42 -5.59 2.96 -2.33
CA PHE A 42 -4.84 3.95 -3.08
C PHE A 42 -5.36 4.11 -4.51
N ALA A 43 -5.74 3.01 -5.17
CA ALA A 43 -6.38 3.06 -6.48
C ALA A 43 -7.71 3.84 -6.43
N ASN A 44 -8.56 3.55 -5.45
CA ASN A 44 -9.84 4.25 -5.26
C ASN A 44 -9.64 5.74 -5.01
N LYS A 45 -8.62 6.13 -4.23
CA LYS A 45 -8.26 7.54 -4.02
C LYS A 45 -7.83 8.21 -5.32
N SER A 46 -7.03 7.53 -6.14
CA SER A 46 -6.61 8.06 -7.44
C SER A 46 -7.78 8.24 -8.41
N ILE A 47 -8.74 7.31 -8.40
CA ILE A 47 -9.98 7.39 -9.21
C ILE A 47 -10.86 8.55 -8.74
N LYS A 48 -11.05 8.68 -7.42
CA LYS A 48 -11.78 9.82 -6.84
C LYS A 48 -11.15 11.16 -7.21
N CYS A 49 -9.82 11.25 -7.21
CA CYS A 49 -9.11 12.44 -7.65
C CYS A 49 -9.39 12.74 -9.13
N MET A 50 -9.30 11.74 -10.02
CA MET A 50 -9.62 11.93 -11.44
C MET A 50 -11.06 12.38 -11.64
N HIS A 51 -12.03 11.80 -10.93
CA HIS A 51 -13.44 12.19 -11.04
C HIS A 51 -13.69 13.64 -10.61
N ARG A 52 -12.90 14.16 -9.67
CA ARG A 52 -13.02 15.54 -9.16
C ARG A 52 -12.32 16.57 -10.05
N ASN A 53 -11.30 16.15 -10.79
CA ASN A 53 -10.46 17.03 -11.61
C ASN A 53 -10.69 16.77 -13.12
N ASN A 54 -11.87 16.30 -13.52
CA ASN A 54 -12.23 16.08 -14.92
C ASN A 54 -11.26 15.15 -15.70
N GLY A 55 -10.60 14.23 -15.00
CA GLY A 55 -9.61 13.32 -15.56
C GLY A 55 -8.19 13.88 -15.66
N ASP A 56 -7.92 15.05 -15.09
CA ASP A 56 -6.55 15.58 -15.01
C ASP A 56 -5.67 14.67 -14.15
N ARG A 57 -4.66 14.08 -14.79
CA ARG A 57 -3.75 13.11 -14.19
C ARG A 57 -2.62 13.79 -13.42
N ASP A 58 -2.25 15.00 -13.81
CA ASP A 58 -1.11 15.71 -13.22
C ASP A 58 -1.44 16.17 -11.80
N MET A 59 -2.71 16.52 -11.56
CA MET A 59 -3.25 16.80 -10.24
C MET A 59 -3.28 15.59 -9.30
N CYS A 60 -3.21 14.37 -9.84
CA CYS A 60 -3.40 13.12 -9.09
C CYS A 60 -2.14 12.26 -8.97
N GLN A 61 -0.96 12.80 -9.35
CA GLN A 61 0.30 12.04 -9.38
C GLN A 61 0.68 11.43 -8.04
N ASP A 62 0.40 12.12 -6.93
CA ASP A 62 0.68 11.61 -5.58
C ASP A 62 -0.11 10.34 -5.25
N TYR A 63 -1.37 10.26 -5.68
CA TYR A 63 -2.19 9.06 -5.49
C TYR A 63 -1.68 7.90 -6.34
N PHE A 64 -1.25 8.16 -7.57
CA PHE A 64 -0.65 7.14 -8.43
C PHE A 64 0.70 6.66 -7.87
N LYS A 65 1.50 7.58 -7.32
CA LYS A 65 2.76 7.26 -6.65
C LYS A 65 2.51 6.35 -5.45
N ALA A 66 1.58 6.69 -4.57
CA ALA A 66 1.22 5.87 -3.42
C ALA A 66 0.78 4.46 -3.82
N TYR A 67 0.00 4.33 -4.90
CA TYR A 67 -0.41 3.02 -5.42
C TYR A 67 0.78 2.18 -5.94
N ARG A 68 1.70 2.81 -6.69
CA ARG A 68 2.91 2.14 -7.22
C ARG A 68 3.83 1.71 -6.09
N ASP A 69 4.03 2.58 -5.10
CA ASP A 69 4.88 2.32 -3.94
C ASP A 69 4.31 1.16 -3.11
N CYS A 70 3.00 1.17 -2.83
CA CYS A 70 2.31 0.06 -2.18
C CYS A 70 2.50 -1.27 -2.91
N LYS A 71 2.30 -1.30 -4.25
CA LYS A 71 2.51 -2.52 -5.04
C LYS A 71 3.96 -3.00 -5.01
N LYS A 72 4.91 -2.07 -5.07
CA LYS A 72 6.34 -2.38 -5.02
C LYS A 72 6.72 -3.02 -3.69
N GLU A 73 6.29 -2.42 -2.58
CA GLU A 73 6.50 -2.97 -1.24
C GLU A 73 5.84 -4.34 -1.07
N TRP A 74 4.62 -4.50 -1.59
CA TRP A 74 3.90 -5.76 -1.52
C TRP A 74 4.66 -6.90 -2.21
N MET A 75 5.09 -6.67 -3.44
CA MET A 75 5.86 -7.66 -4.20
C MET A 75 7.23 -7.93 -3.58
N ALA A 76 7.90 -6.89 -3.06
CA ALA A 76 9.19 -7.03 -2.39
C ALA A 76 9.09 -7.91 -1.13
N ARG A 77 8.11 -7.66 -0.26
CA ARG A 77 7.88 -8.47 0.95
C ARG A 77 7.50 -9.90 0.60
N ARG A 78 6.62 -10.12 -0.39
CA ARG A 78 6.29 -11.47 -0.87
C ARG A 78 7.49 -12.22 -1.42
N LYS A 79 8.38 -11.52 -2.15
CA LYS A 79 9.62 -12.11 -2.67
C LYS A 79 10.58 -12.44 -1.53
N ALA A 80 10.70 -11.59 -0.52
CA ALA A 80 11.54 -11.85 0.66
C ALA A 80 11.03 -13.07 1.44
N GLU A 81 9.72 -13.20 1.67
CA GLU A 81 9.12 -14.37 2.33
C GLU A 81 9.31 -15.67 1.53
N LYS A 82 9.26 -15.61 0.19
CA LYS A 82 9.48 -16.78 -0.69
C LYS A 82 10.96 -17.09 -0.93
N GLY A 83 11.83 -16.10 -0.83
CA GLY A 83 13.25 -16.16 -1.20
C GLY A 83 14.13 -16.95 -0.24
N SER A 84 13.60 -17.37 0.91
CA SER A 84 14.31 -18.19 1.90
C SER A 84 14.35 -19.69 1.58
N TRP A 85 13.77 -20.14 0.46
CA TRP A 85 13.68 -21.58 0.14
C TRP A 85 14.96 -22.16 -0.49
N PHE A 86 15.86 -21.33 -1.03
CA PHE A 86 17.05 -21.78 -1.78
C PHE A 86 18.39 -21.46 -1.11
N SER A 87 18.45 -21.38 0.23
CA SER A 87 19.71 -21.26 0.98
C SER A 87 19.94 -22.44 1.91
#